data_AF-A0A951WKA5-F1
#
_entry.id   AF-A0A951WKA5-F1
#
_cell.length_a   1.000
_cell.length_b   1.000
_cell.length_c   1.000
_cell.angle_alpha   90.00
_cell.angle_beta   90.00
_cell.angle_gamma   90.00
#
_symmetry.space_group_name_H-M   'P 1'
#
loop_
_entity.id
_entity.type
_entity.pdbx_description
1 polymer ?
#
loop_
_entity_poly.entity_id
_entity_poly.type
_entity_poly.pdbx_seq_one_letter_code
_entity_poly.pdbx_strand_id
1 'polypeptide(L)'
;MTDSVFCRERFSEYLGGDLPLMLEIVSLAREDLTNQMKQFEEALLCSDWTQVGRIAHAIKGVCLNICADDCQLAARDIEEVLEAKAIPEAQSLDALRAAFLDLMEALSAFWDEYN
;
A
#
# COMPACT_ATOMS: atom_id res chain seq x y z
N MET A 1 7.83 14.62 -9.74
CA MET A 1 6.44 14.73 -9.28
C MET A 1 5.93 13.30 -9.23
N THR A 2 6.34 12.56 -8.19
CA THR A 2 6.20 11.09 -8.04
C THR A 2 6.59 10.61 -6.62
N ASP A 3 7.23 11.46 -5.80
CA ASP A 3 7.80 11.07 -4.50
C ASP A 3 6.78 10.54 -3.48
N SER A 4 5.49 10.82 -3.65
CA SER A 4 4.42 10.36 -2.75
C SER A 4 3.96 8.92 -3.02
N VAL A 5 4.16 8.41 -4.25
CA VAL A 5 3.80 7.03 -4.62
C VAL A 5 4.81 6.05 -4.04
N PHE A 6 6.10 6.34 -4.21
CA PHE A 6 7.21 5.57 -3.64
C PHE A 6 8.45 6.47 -3.57
N CYS A 7 8.79 6.96 -2.37
CA CYS A 7 9.94 7.84 -2.20
C CYS A 7 11.25 7.05 -2.10
N ARG A 8 11.86 6.75 -3.25
CA ARG A 8 13.10 5.98 -3.34
C ARG A 8 14.24 6.56 -2.49
N GLU A 9 14.41 7.88 -2.47
CA GLU A 9 15.47 8.55 -1.71
C GLU A 9 15.29 8.32 -0.21
N ARG A 10 14.10 8.60 0.34
CA ARG A 10 13.78 8.33 1.76
C ARG A 10 13.90 6.86 2.11
N PHE A 11 13.45 5.98 1.24
CA PHE A 11 13.55 4.54 1.45
C PHE A 11 15.02 4.08 1.50
N SER A 12 15.85 4.64 0.62
CA SER A 12 17.30 4.39 0.62
C SER A 12 17.96 4.93 1.88
N GLU A 13 17.65 6.15 2.30
CA GLU A 13 18.17 6.75 3.54
C GLU A 13 17.75 5.94 4.77
N TYR A 14 16.50 5.50 4.83
CA TYR A 14 15.96 4.68 5.92
C TYR A 14 16.72 3.35 6.09
N LEU A 15 17.20 2.78 4.98
CA LEU A 15 17.95 1.53 4.95
C LEU A 15 19.48 1.73 4.85
N GLY A 16 19.97 2.97 5.02
CA GLY A 16 21.40 3.27 4.98
C GLY A 16 22.06 3.05 3.62
N GLY A 17 21.29 3.09 2.53
CA GLY A 17 21.78 2.87 1.16
C GLY A 17 22.00 1.41 0.78
N ASP A 18 21.53 0.45 1.59
CA ASP A 18 21.67 -0.98 1.33
C ASP A 18 20.73 -1.44 0.21
N LEU A 19 21.20 -1.37 -1.04
CA LEU A 19 20.44 -1.75 -2.22
C LEU A 19 19.96 -3.22 -2.21
N PRO A 20 20.79 -4.23 -1.85
CA PRO A 20 20.30 -5.60 -1.67
C PRO A 20 19.11 -5.71 -0.72
N LEU A 21 19.17 -5.05 0.45
CA LEU A 21 18.08 -5.04 1.42
C LEU A 21 16.85 -4.31 0.87
N MET A 22 17.05 -3.18 0.18
CA MET A 22 15.96 -2.46 -0.50
C MET A 22 15.22 -3.36 -1.49
N LEU A 23 15.95 -4.12 -2.31
CA LEU A 23 15.35 -5.04 -3.27
C LEU A 23 14.57 -6.17 -2.57
N GLU A 24 15.15 -6.78 -1.52
CA GLU A 24 14.46 -7.80 -0.73
C GLU A 24 13.12 -7.27 -0.17
N ILE A 25 13.14 -6.09 0.45
CA ILE A 25 11.95 -5.47 1.01
C ILE A 25 10.93 -5.12 -0.08
N VAL A 26 11.37 -4.60 -1.23
CA VAL A 26 10.46 -4.31 -2.35
C VAL A 26 9.83 -5.60 -2.89
N SER A 27 10.59 -6.68 -3.01
CA SER A 27 10.05 -7.98 -3.43
C SER A 27 8.96 -8.47 -2.48
N LEU A 28 9.23 -8.42 -1.17
CA LEU A 28 8.26 -8.81 -0.13
C LEU A 28 7.03 -7.92 -0.16
N ALA A 29 7.22 -6.60 -0.26
CA ALA A 29 6.11 -5.65 -0.30
C ALA A 29 5.20 -5.87 -1.52
N ARG A 30 5.76 -6.16 -2.70
CA ARG A 30 4.98 -6.45 -3.91
C ARG A 30 4.10 -7.69 -3.72
N GLU A 31 4.64 -8.76 -3.14
CA GLU A 31 3.90 -9.98 -2.86
C GLU A 31 2.79 -9.74 -1.81
N ASP A 32 3.14 -9.12 -0.68
CA ASP A 32 2.22 -8.85 0.42
C ASP A 32 1.08 -7.94 -0.01
N LEU A 33 1.38 -6.80 -0.66
CA LEU A 33 0.35 -5.86 -1.13
C LEU A 33 -0.57 -6.49 -2.17
N THR A 34 -0.04 -7.33 -3.07
CA THR A 34 -0.86 -8.04 -4.06
C THR A 34 -1.84 -9.00 -3.38
N ASN A 35 -1.38 -9.74 -2.37
CA ASN A 35 -2.23 -10.67 -1.63
C ASN A 35 -3.26 -9.93 -0.77
N GLN A 36 -2.85 -8.85 -0.10
CA GLN A 36 -3.75 -8.02 0.70
C GLN A 36 -4.82 -7.36 -0.17
N MET A 37 -4.47 -6.81 -1.34
CA MET A 37 -5.44 -6.17 -2.21
C MET A 37 -6.47 -7.18 -2.76
N LYS A 38 -6.07 -8.41 -3.09
CA LYS A 38 -7.03 -9.46 -3.45
C LYS A 38 -8.02 -9.76 -2.33
N GLN A 39 -7.52 -9.93 -1.10
CA GLN A 39 -8.37 -10.16 0.07
C GLN A 39 -9.27 -8.95 0.37
N PHE A 40 -8.79 -7.73 0.12
CA PHE A 40 -9.54 -6.51 0.29
C PHE A 40 -10.76 -6.49 -0.63
N GLU A 41 -10.57 -6.80 -1.91
CA GLU A 41 -11.67 -6.90 -2.89
C GLU A 41 -12.67 -8.00 -2.54
N GLU A 42 -12.19 -9.16 -2.08
CA GLU A 42 -13.05 -10.26 -1.62
C GLU A 42 -13.91 -9.86 -0.41
N ALA A 43 -13.33 -9.15 0.56
CA ALA A 43 -14.03 -8.66 1.74
C ALA A 43 -15.08 -7.61 1.36
N LEU A 44 -14.78 -6.72 0.40
CA LEU A 44 -15.74 -5.75 -0.13
C LEU A 44 -16.95 -6.44 -0.79
N LEU A 45 -16.72 -7.46 -1.60
CA LEU A 45 -17.80 -8.23 -2.24
C LEU A 45 -18.72 -8.91 -1.21
N CYS A 46 -18.16 -9.34 -0.07
CA CYS A 46 -18.91 -9.94 1.02
C CYS A 46 -19.51 -8.91 2.00
N SER A 47 -19.26 -7.61 1.80
CA SER A 47 -19.59 -6.55 2.78
C SER A 47 -19.04 -6.84 4.18
N ASP A 48 -17.90 -7.52 4.28
CA ASP A 48 -17.23 -7.80 5.56
C ASP A 48 -16.37 -6.60 5.97
N TRP A 49 -17.03 -5.56 6.46
CA TRP A 49 -16.39 -4.30 6.88
C TRP A 49 -15.35 -4.47 7.98
N THR A 50 -15.46 -5.52 8.81
CA THR A 50 -14.46 -5.82 9.83
C THR A 50 -13.17 -6.30 9.18
N GLN A 51 -13.27 -7.20 8.20
CA GLN A 51 -12.13 -7.70 7.46
C GLN A 51 -11.52 -6.62 6.56
N VAL A 52 -12.34 -5.79 5.91
CA VAL A 52 -11.88 -4.62 5.13
C VAL A 52 -10.98 -3.72 5.98
N GLY A 53 -11.41 -3.37 7.20
CA GLY A 53 -10.62 -2.51 8.10
C GLY A 53 -9.29 -3.14 8.52
N ARG A 54 -9.27 -4.44 8.81
CA ARG A 54 -8.03 -5.17 9.14
C ARG A 54 -7.04 -5.20 7.98
N ILE A 55 -7.55 -5.39 6.76
CA ILE A 55 -6.71 -5.42 5.56
C ILE A 55 -6.19 -4.02 5.24
N ALA A 56 -7.02 -2.98 5.37
CA ALA A 56 -6.58 -1.59 5.22
C ALA A 56 -5.45 -1.24 6.22
N HIS A 57 -5.57 -1.66 7.48
CA HIS A 57 -4.50 -1.53 8.47
C HIS A 57 -3.19 -2.22 8.03
N ALA A 58 -3.29 -3.43 7.48
CA ALA A 58 -2.13 -4.18 7.00
C ALA A 58 -1.45 -3.49 5.80
N ILE A 59 -2.23 -3.04 4.81
CA ILE A 59 -1.74 -2.29 3.64
C ILE A 59 -1.01 -1.03 4.10
N LYS A 60 -1.64 -0.25 5.00
CA LYS A 60 -1.03 0.94 5.62
C LYS A 60 0.34 0.64 6.23
N GLY A 61 0.46 -0.48 6.96
CA GLY A 61 1.71 -0.89 7.60
C GLY A 61 2.82 -1.20 6.59
N VAL A 62 2.51 -1.93 5.51
CA VAL A 62 3.48 -2.21 4.46
C VAL A 62 3.90 -0.91 3.75
N CYS A 63 2.94 -0.07 3.36
CA CYS A 63 3.22 1.20 2.67
C CYS A 63 4.07 2.16 3.50
N LEU A 64 3.87 2.18 4.83
CA LEU A 64 4.70 2.97 5.75
C LEU A 64 6.17 2.54 5.71
N ASN A 65 6.44 1.23 5.68
CA ASN A 65 7.81 0.69 5.68
C ASN A 65 8.58 0.99 4.39
N ILE A 66 7.87 1.19 3.28
CA ILE A 66 8.47 1.45 1.96
C ILE A 66 8.33 2.92 1.52
N CYS A 67 7.90 3.83 2.40
CA CYS A 67 7.72 5.25 2.08
C CYS A 67 6.73 5.50 0.91
N ALA A 68 5.63 4.76 0.87
CA ALA A 68 4.55 4.91 -0.11
C ALA A 68 3.37 5.69 0.50
N ASP A 69 3.54 7.01 0.60
CA ASP A 69 2.63 7.88 1.36
C ASP A 69 1.20 7.88 0.80
N ASP A 70 1.01 7.91 -0.52
CA ASP A 70 -0.34 8.00 -1.10
C ASP A 70 -1.20 6.77 -0.78
N CYS A 71 -0.62 5.57 -0.93
CA CYS A 71 -1.31 4.32 -0.60
C CYS A 71 -1.49 4.17 0.92
N GLN A 72 -0.50 4.60 1.70
CA GLN A 72 -0.58 4.63 3.16
C GLN A 72 -1.72 5.53 3.68
N LEU A 73 -1.87 6.72 3.10
CA LEU A 73 -2.93 7.67 3.44
C LEU A 73 -4.30 7.14 3.03
N ALA A 74 -4.45 6.63 1.81
CA ALA A 74 -5.73 6.08 1.35
C ALA A 74 -6.20 4.89 2.22
N ALA A 75 -5.28 4.01 2.63
CA ALA A 75 -5.57 2.89 3.51
C ALA A 75 -5.98 3.36 4.92
N ARG A 76 -5.30 4.39 5.45
CA ARG A 76 -5.65 5.01 6.74
C ARG A 76 -7.04 5.62 6.71
N ASP A 77 -7.40 6.34 5.65
CA ASP A 77 -8.71 7.01 5.58
C ASP A 77 -9.86 5.98 5.62
N ILE A 78 -9.69 4.81 4.99
CA ILE A 78 -10.65 3.70 5.08
C ILE A 78 -10.72 3.13 6.50
N GLU A 79 -9.58 2.90 7.14
CA GLU A 79 -9.49 2.41 8.51
C GLU A 79 -10.21 3.33 9.49
N GLU A 80 -9.95 4.65 9.43
CA GLU A 80 -10.56 5.65 10.32
C GLU A 80 -12.09 5.69 10.19
N VAL A 81 -12.62 5.60 8.97
CA VAL A 81 -14.08 5.54 8.73
C VAL A 81 -14.69 4.28 9.35
N LEU A 82 -14.02 3.14 9.21
CA LEU A 82 -14.48 1.86 9.74
C LEU A 82 -14.37 1.80 11.27
N GLU A 83 -13.34 2.39 11.86
CA GLU A 83 -13.20 2.56 13.32
C GLU A 83 -14.34 3.41 13.90
N ALA A 84 -14.76 4.45 13.15
CA ALA A 84 -15.95 5.24 13.46
C ALA A 84 -17.28 4.50 13.25
N LYS A 85 -17.24 3.21 12.88
CA LYS A 85 -18.39 2.34 12.55
C LYS A 85 -19.25 2.87 11.41
N ALA A 86 -18.64 3.65 10.52
CA ALA A 86 -19.26 4.10 9.28
C ALA A 86 -18.79 3.25 8.10
N ILE A 87 -19.50 3.34 6.97
CA ILE A 87 -19.12 2.66 5.73
C ILE A 87 -18.35 3.65 4.86
N PRO A 88 -17.14 3.29 4.37
CA PRO A 88 -16.39 4.13 3.43
C PRO A 88 -17.19 4.46 2.19
N GLU A 89 -17.10 5.70 1.73
CA GLU A 89 -17.66 6.10 0.45
C GLU A 89 -16.91 5.39 -0.69
N ALA A 90 -17.61 5.12 -1.80
CA ALA A 90 -17.01 4.44 -2.96
C ALA A 90 -15.73 5.13 -3.43
N GLN A 91 -15.70 6.47 -3.40
CA GLN A 91 -14.52 7.27 -3.77
C GLN A 91 -13.28 6.99 -2.91
N SER A 92 -13.45 6.66 -1.63
CA SER A 92 -12.33 6.30 -0.74
C SER A 92 -11.77 4.93 -1.10
N LEU A 93 -12.65 3.98 -1.45
CA LEU A 93 -12.23 2.65 -1.93
C LEU A 93 -11.51 2.75 -3.27
N ASP A 94 -12.03 3.57 -4.18
CA ASP A 94 -11.41 3.81 -5.50
C ASP A 94 -10.07 4.56 -5.37
N ALA A 95 -9.93 5.46 -4.41
CA ALA A 95 -8.66 6.12 -4.11
C ALA A 95 -7.58 5.12 -3.68
N LEU A 96 -7.92 4.17 -2.81
CA LEU A 96 -6.98 3.11 -2.40
C LEU A 96 -6.59 2.23 -3.59
N ARG A 97 -7.54 1.85 -4.45
CA ARG A 97 -7.26 1.06 -5.66
C ARG A 97 -6.31 1.78 -6.60
N ALA A 98 -6.56 3.06 -6.87
CA ALA A 98 -5.71 3.88 -7.71
C ALA A 98 -4.29 3.99 -7.14
N ALA A 99 -4.18 4.34 -5.86
CA ALA A 99 -2.88 4.46 -5.18
C ALA A 99 -2.10 3.13 -5.14
N PHE A 100 -2.79 2.00 -5.00
CA PHE A 100 -2.18 0.68 -5.09
C PHE A 100 -1.63 0.38 -6.50
N LEU A 101 -2.40 0.69 -7.56
CA LEU A 101 -1.95 0.46 -8.94
C LEU A 101 -0.71 1.30 -9.25
N ASP A 102 -0.73 2.58 -8.90
CA ASP A 102 0.40 3.50 -9.09
C ASP A 102 1.64 3.01 -8.32
N LEU A 103 1.45 2.55 -7.07
CA LEU A 103 2.52 1.97 -6.27
C LEU A 103 3.10 0.70 -6.90
N MET A 104 2.26 -0.23 -7.38
CA MET A 104 2.73 -1.47 -7.99
C MET A 104 3.50 -1.23 -9.30
N GLU A 105 3.11 -0.21 -10.07
CA GLU A 105 3.85 0.24 -11.23
C GLU A 105 5.23 0.79 -10.81
N ALA A 106 5.27 1.68 -9.83
CA ALA A 106 6.52 2.26 -9.32
C ALA A 106 7.49 1.20 -8.74
N LEU A 107 6.98 0.25 -7.95
CA LEU A 107 7.79 -0.84 -7.39
C LEU A 107 8.30 -1.79 -8.47
N SER A 108 7.52 -2.03 -9.53
CA SER A 108 7.96 -2.86 -10.65
C SER A 108 9.04 -2.15 -11.47
N ALA A 109 8.87 -0.85 -11.75
CA ALA A 109 9.90 -0.05 -12.42
C ALA A 109 11.22 -0.02 -11.62
N PHE A 110 11.15 0.13 -10.29
CA PHE A 110 12.33 0.05 -9.44
C PHE A 110 12.97 -1.34 -9.48
N TRP A 111 12.18 -2.41 -9.42
CA TRP A 111 12.71 -3.78 -9.47
C TRP A 111 13.43 -4.08 -10.79
N ASP A 112 12.85 -3.67 -11.92
CA ASP A 112 13.37 -3.91 -13.27
C ASP A 112 14.62 -3.05 -13.58
N GLU A 113 14.83 -1.95 -12.85
CA GLU A 113 16.07 -1.15 -12.95
C GLU A 113 17.28 -1.92 -12.37
N TYR A 114 17.05 -2.85 -11.45
CA TYR A 114 18.09 -3.50 -10.64
C TYR A 114 18.15 -5.03 -10.77
N ASN A 115 17.28 -5.65 -11.58
CA ASN A 115 17.30 -7.08 -11.94
C ASN A 115 17.22 -7.26 -13.46
#